data_AF-A0A2H1VSQ6-F1
#
_entry.id   AF-A0A2H1VSQ6-F1
#
_cell.length_a   1.000
_cell.length_b   1.000
_cell.length_c   1.000
_cell.angle_alpha   90.00
_cell.angle_beta   90.00
_cell.angle_gamma   90.00
#
_symmetry.space_group_name_H-M   'P 1'
#
loop_
_entity.id
_entity.type
_entity.pdbx_description
1 polymer ?
#
loop_
_entity_poly.entity_id
_entity_poly.type
_entity_poly.pdbx_seq_one_letter_code
_entity_poly.pdbx_strand_id
1 'polypeptide(L)'
;DTLRIREAKIFAAVLRWSEAECIRRQVPVTPTNQRMVLGRAFNAIRFPLMSVEEFAMGPAQSGLLDDREIVQLFLYFTVNPKPNVGFLDTPRCCMTGKELTVNRFPQTESRWGYSGPTDRIRFTVDQRIFVVGFGLYGSYFGPTEYEVHLQIIHLATKKVCGSNTTTFCCDGTDDTFRAMFKEPVEILPNTSYIASAKLKGTDSYYGTKGLRRVTVDCNNGEKVVFQFSYAAGNNGTSVEDGQIPAIIFYI
;
A
#
# COMPACT_ATOMS: atom_id res chain seq x y z
N ASP A 1 -7.19 1.09 14.50
CA ASP A 1 -6.64 1.84 13.36
C ASP A 1 -6.53 1.08 12.04
N THR A 2 -7.27 -0.02 11.90
CA THR A 2 -7.06 -1.05 10.87
C THR A 2 -8.15 -1.09 9.80
N LEU A 3 -9.11 -0.16 9.89
CA LEU A 3 -10.31 -0.13 9.07
C LEU A 3 -10.00 0.41 7.66
N ARG A 4 -10.22 -0.42 6.63
CA ARG A 4 -10.08 -0.08 5.20
C ARG A 4 -11.37 0.53 4.63
N ILE A 5 -11.78 1.69 5.14
CA ILE A 5 -13.02 2.37 4.71
C ILE A 5 -12.88 3.89 4.82
N ARG A 6 -13.50 4.64 3.90
CA ARG A 6 -13.51 6.12 3.94
C ARG A 6 -14.15 6.61 5.24
N GLU A 7 -13.58 7.66 5.85
CA GLU A 7 -14.10 8.23 7.10
C GLU A 7 -15.56 8.68 6.97
N ALA A 8 -15.98 9.20 5.82
CA ALA A 8 -17.39 9.56 5.58
C ALA A 8 -18.36 8.37 5.77
N LYS A 9 -17.95 7.16 5.34
CA LYS A 9 -18.74 5.94 5.56
C LYS A 9 -18.68 5.46 7.02
N ILE A 10 -17.54 5.64 7.70
CA ILE A 10 -17.43 5.39 9.15
C ILE A 10 -18.42 6.29 9.88
N PHE A 11 -18.41 7.59 9.59
CA PHE A 11 -19.32 8.55 10.21
C PHE A 11 -20.79 8.19 9.99
N ALA A 12 -21.18 7.83 8.75
CA ALA A 12 -22.54 7.40 8.47
C ALA A 12 -22.94 6.12 9.25
N ALA A 13 -22.01 5.17 9.43
CA ALA A 13 -22.25 3.99 10.25
C ALA A 13 -22.36 4.33 11.75
N VAL A 14 -21.52 5.25 12.22
CA VAL A 14 -21.53 5.76 13.59
C VAL A 14 -22.84 6.48 13.91
N LEU A 15 -23.36 7.29 12.99
CA LEU A 15 -24.62 7.99 13.15
C LEU A 15 -25.79 7.00 13.31
N ARG A 16 -25.90 6.01 12.41
CA ARG A 16 -26.94 4.97 12.53
C ARG A 16 -26.82 4.17 13.82
N TRP A 17 -25.59 3.86 14.23
CA TRP A 17 -25.35 3.14 15.48
C TRP A 17 -25.78 3.97 16.69
N SER A 18 -25.49 5.28 16.73
CA SER A 18 -25.86 6.14 17.87
C SER A 18 -27.37 6.34 17.99
N GLU A 19 -28.10 6.40 16.86
CA GLU A 19 -29.57 6.41 16.86
C GLU A 19 -30.13 5.14 17.49
N ALA A 20 -29.65 3.97 17.05
CA ALA A 20 -30.07 2.68 17.59
C ALA A 20 -29.72 2.54 19.08
N GLU A 21 -28.55 3.04 19.49
CA GLU A 21 -28.10 3.00 20.88
C GLU A 21 -28.93 3.92 21.79
N CYS A 22 -29.34 5.09 21.30
CA CYS A 22 -30.28 5.97 22.02
C CYS A 22 -31.62 5.26 22.26
N ILE A 23 -32.18 4.62 21.22
CA ILE A 23 -33.43 3.84 21.32
C ILE A 23 -33.27 2.70 22.34
N ARG A 24 -32.15 1.96 22.27
CA ARG A 24 -31.85 0.85 23.19
C ARG A 24 -31.77 1.31 24.65
N ARG A 25 -31.26 2.52 24.90
CA ARG A 25 -31.17 3.13 26.23
C ARG A 25 -32.41 3.91 26.65
N GLN A 26 -33.47 3.91 25.83
CA GLN A 26 -34.71 4.66 26.07
C GLN A 26 -34.50 6.17 26.27
N VAL A 27 -33.52 6.74 25.58
CA VAL A 27 -33.30 8.20 25.54
C VAL A 27 -33.73 8.76 24.19
N PRO A 28 -34.26 10.00 24.13
CA PRO A 28 -34.63 10.62 22.87
C PRO A 28 -33.44 10.70 21.90
N VAL A 29 -33.68 10.44 20.62
CA VAL A 29 -32.66 10.58 19.57
C VAL A 29 -32.44 12.07 19.29
N THR A 30 -31.48 12.66 19.99
CA THR A 30 -31.04 14.05 19.78
C THR A 30 -29.52 14.07 19.58
N PRO A 31 -28.95 15.06 18.88
CA PRO A 31 -27.51 15.12 18.66
C PRO A 31 -26.71 15.11 19.98
N THR A 32 -27.20 15.77 21.02
CA THR A 32 -26.62 15.75 22.37
C THR A 32 -26.57 14.34 22.95
N ASN A 33 -27.69 13.60 22.89
CA ASN A 33 -27.74 12.23 23.39
C ASN A 33 -26.90 11.27 22.54
N GLN A 34 -26.90 11.44 21.22
CA GLN A 34 -26.05 10.67 20.31
C GLN A 34 -24.57 10.87 20.62
N ARG A 35 -24.14 12.13 20.82
CA ARG A 35 -22.77 12.46 21.22
C ARG A 35 -22.40 11.84 22.57
N MET A 36 -23.34 11.85 23.52
CA MET A 36 -23.16 11.24 24.84
C MET A 36 -23.01 9.71 24.75
N VAL A 37 -23.85 9.00 23.99
CA VAL A 37 -23.75 7.53 23.86
C VAL A 37 -22.51 7.09 23.08
N LEU A 38 -22.02 7.91 22.14
CA LEU A 38 -20.77 7.68 21.43
C LEU A 38 -19.55 7.89 22.33
N GLY A 39 -19.60 8.88 23.23
CA GLY A 39 -18.54 9.19 24.17
C GLY A 39 -17.16 9.31 23.49
N ARG A 40 -16.17 8.55 23.99
CA ARG A 40 -14.80 8.57 23.46
C ARG A 40 -14.68 8.10 22.00
N ALA A 41 -15.62 7.29 21.52
CA ALA A 41 -15.57 6.78 20.14
C ALA A 41 -15.79 7.90 19.11
N PHE A 42 -16.50 8.98 19.48
CA PHE A 42 -16.70 10.13 18.61
C PHE A 42 -15.37 10.78 18.21
N ASN A 43 -14.45 10.94 19.17
CA ASN A 43 -13.13 11.54 18.94
C ASN A 43 -12.19 10.65 18.10
N ALA A 44 -12.55 9.39 17.88
CA ALA A 44 -11.80 8.47 17.02
C ALA A 44 -12.15 8.63 15.53
N ILE A 45 -13.18 9.41 15.20
CA ILE A 45 -13.55 9.76 13.82
C ILE A 45 -12.58 10.81 13.30
N ARG A 46 -12.04 10.59 12.10
CA ARG A 46 -10.96 11.43 11.55
C ARG A 46 -11.52 12.39 10.51
N PHE A 47 -12.34 13.34 10.97
CA PHE A 47 -12.94 14.37 10.10
C PHE A 47 -11.93 15.08 9.18
N PRO A 48 -10.69 15.41 9.62
CA PRO A 48 -9.68 16.04 8.76
C PRO A 48 -9.29 15.25 7.50
N LEU A 49 -9.64 13.96 7.43
CA LEU A 49 -9.37 13.08 6.30
C LEU A 49 -10.54 12.94 5.32
N MET A 50 -11.67 13.60 5.59
CA MET A 50 -12.78 13.70 4.64
C MET A 50 -12.50 14.79 3.61
N SER A 51 -13.13 14.72 2.44
CA SER A 51 -13.17 15.90 1.56
C SER A 51 -14.04 17.01 2.16
N VAL A 52 -13.83 18.26 1.73
CA VAL A 52 -14.68 19.39 2.16
C VAL A 52 -16.15 19.13 1.86
N GLU A 53 -16.43 18.53 0.71
CA GLU A 53 -17.77 18.17 0.28
C GLU A 53 -18.39 17.09 1.18
N GLU A 54 -17.64 16.01 1.45
CA GLU A 54 -18.07 14.93 2.35
C GLU A 54 -18.34 15.47 3.77
N PHE A 55 -17.49 16.38 4.26
CA PHE A 55 -17.66 17.02 5.56
C PHE A 55 -18.88 17.94 5.60
N ALA A 56 -19.03 18.80 4.60
CA ALA A 56 -20.09 19.81 4.52
C ALA A 56 -21.49 19.18 4.38
N MET A 57 -21.61 18.06 3.64
CA MET A 57 -22.88 17.36 3.46
C MET A 57 -23.22 16.38 4.60
N GLY A 58 -22.25 15.98 5.41
CA GLY A 58 -22.43 14.98 6.46
C GLY A 58 -22.21 15.57 7.86
N PRO A 59 -21.01 15.41 8.44
CA PRO A 59 -20.71 15.85 9.81
C PRO A 59 -21.16 17.27 10.15
N ALA A 60 -20.96 18.26 9.27
CA ALA A 60 -21.29 19.65 9.53
C ALA A 60 -22.81 19.90 9.70
N GLN A 61 -23.65 19.05 9.11
CA GLN A 61 -25.13 19.17 9.19
C GLN A 61 -25.74 18.26 10.28
N SER A 62 -24.93 17.41 10.92
CA SER A 62 -25.43 16.38 11.83
C SER A 62 -25.83 16.91 13.21
N GLY A 63 -25.39 18.11 13.59
CA GLY A 63 -25.51 18.65 14.94
C GLY A 63 -24.65 17.94 15.99
N LEU A 64 -23.84 16.93 15.60
CA LEU A 64 -22.93 16.23 16.51
C LEU A 64 -21.66 17.01 16.79
N LEU A 65 -21.23 17.92 15.89
CA LEU A 65 -20.12 18.84 16.10
C LEU A 65 -20.67 20.19 16.56
N ASP A 66 -19.94 20.86 17.44
CA ASP A 66 -20.28 22.24 17.81
C ASP A 66 -19.77 23.25 16.77
N ASP A 67 -20.28 24.49 16.83
CA ASP A 67 -19.92 25.54 15.87
C ASP A 67 -18.41 25.81 15.84
N ARG A 68 -17.73 25.69 16.98
CA ARG A 68 -16.29 25.91 17.09
C ARG A 68 -15.52 24.80 16.38
N GLU A 69 -15.91 23.54 16.57
CA GLU A 69 -15.33 22.37 15.90
C GLU A 69 -15.56 22.44 14.38
N ILE A 70 -16.76 22.84 13.95
CA ILE A 70 -17.10 23.01 12.53
C ILE A 70 -16.18 24.08 11.91
N VAL A 71 -16.06 25.25 12.54
CA VAL A 71 -15.19 26.33 12.06
C VAL A 71 -13.73 25.89 12.02
N GLN A 72 -13.25 25.20 13.06
CA GLN A 72 -11.88 24.68 13.11
C GLN A 72 -11.57 23.69 11.99
N LEU A 73 -12.50 22.78 11.68
CA LEU A 73 -12.35 21.80 10.61
C LEU A 73 -12.43 22.48 9.23
N PHE A 74 -13.32 23.46 9.03
CA PHE A 74 -13.33 24.25 7.79
C PHE A 74 -12.03 25.00 7.56
N LEU A 75 -11.45 25.61 8.59
CA LEU A 75 -10.12 26.23 8.51
C LEU A 75 -9.07 25.16 8.16
N TYR A 76 -9.10 24.00 8.82
CA TYR A 76 -8.18 22.89 8.52
C TYR A 76 -8.14 22.50 7.04
N PHE A 77 -9.30 22.50 6.37
CA PHE A 77 -9.38 22.14 4.96
C PHE A 77 -8.90 23.22 3.99
N THR A 78 -8.85 24.49 4.42
CA THR A 78 -8.72 25.64 3.52
C THR A 78 -7.41 26.40 3.67
N VAL A 79 -6.78 26.37 4.85
CA VAL A 79 -5.59 27.19 5.13
C VAL A 79 -4.31 26.35 5.23
N ASN A 80 -3.16 26.99 4.95
CA ASN A 80 -1.83 26.40 5.05
C ASN A 80 -0.87 27.42 5.71
N PRO A 81 -0.18 27.10 6.82
CA PRO A 81 -0.10 25.81 7.50
C PRO A 81 -1.43 25.36 8.12
N LYS A 82 -1.66 24.05 8.14
CA LYS A 82 -2.89 23.49 8.71
C LYS A 82 -2.94 23.73 10.22
N PRO A 83 -4.02 24.30 10.77
CA PRO A 83 -4.18 24.51 12.20
C PRO A 83 -4.30 23.17 12.94
N ASN A 84 -3.93 23.17 14.22
CA ASN A 84 -4.23 22.03 15.09
C ASN A 84 -5.73 21.98 15.38
N VAL A 85 -6.33 20.81 15.20
CA VAL A 85 -7.73 20.53 15.49
C VAL A 85 -7.83 19.38 16.50
N GLY A 86 -8.88 19.34 17.30
CA GLY A 86 -9.08 18.31 18.33
C GLY A 86 -9.33 16.89 17.82
N PHE A 87 -9.09 16.62 16.53
CA PHE A 87 -9.35 15.36 15.86
C PHE A 87 -8.10 14.82 15.20
N LEU A 88 -7.99 13.49 15.16
CA LEU A 88 -6.89 12.81 14.48
C LEU A 88 -6.95 13.11 12.98
N ASP A 89 -5.82 13.56 12.45
CA ASP A 89 -5.66 13.91 11.03
C ASP A 89 -4.65 13.01 10.31
N THR A 90 -4.12 12.02 11.01
CA THR A 90 -3.28 10.98 10.43
C THR A 90 -4.17 9.90 9.81
N PRO A 91 -3.96 9.46 8.56
CA PRO A 91 -4.68 8.35 7.94
C PRO A 91 -4.73 7.09 8.80
N ARG A 92 -5.84 6.34 8.77
CA ARG A 92 -5.86 4.98 9.36
C ARG A 92 -4.82 4.18 8.62
N CYS A 93 -3.97 3.46 9.36
CA CYS A 93 -3.01 2.58 8.74
C CYS A 93 -3.80 1.47 8.03
N CYS A 94 -3.98 1.63 6.72
CA CYS A 94 -4.71 0.72 5.84
C CYS A 94 -3.99 -0.61 5.64
N MET A 95 -2.79 -0.76 6.22
CA MET A 95 -1.92 -1.92 6.13
C MET A 95 -1.81 -2.56 7.51
N THR A 96 -2.73 -3.45 7.84
CA THR A 96 -2.53 -4.36 8.97
C THR A 96 -1.76 -5.59 8.53
N GLY A 97 -0.89 -6.06 9.40
CA GLY A 97 -0.16 -7.30 9.19
C GLY A 97 1.35 -7.08 9.23
N LYS A 98 2.08 -8.17 9.38
CA LYS A 98 3.52 -8.17 9.18
C LYS A 98 3.78 -8.00 7.68
N GLU A 99 4.74 -7.15 7.35
CA GLU A 99 5.25 -7.09 5.98
C GLU A 99 5.78 -8.46 5.58
N LEU A 100 5.34 -8.93 4.41
CA LEU A 100 5.75 -10.20 3.85
C LEU A 100 6.57 -9.97 2.59
N THR A 101 7.47 -10.91 2.33
CA THR A 101 8.31 -10.90 1.15
C THR A 101 8.25 -12.27 0.52
N VAL A 102 7.94 -12.32 -0.77
CA VAL A 102 8.19 -13.52 -1.59
C VAL A 102 9.54 -13.33 -2.26
N ASN A 103 10.43 -14.32 -2.16
CA ASN A 103 11.63 -14.40 -2.99
C ASN A 103 11.48 -15.58 -3.96
N ARG A 104 11.71 -15.34 -5.25
CA ARG A 104 11.53 -16.35 -6.30
C ARG A 104 12.81 -17.12 -6.63
N PHE A 105 13.96 -16.75 -6.10
CA PHE A 105 15.25 -17.37 -6.42
C PHE A 105 15.86 -18.07 -5.20
N PRO A 106 16.22 -19.35 -5.31
CA PRO A 106 16.99 -20.06 -4.30
C PRO A 106 18.50 -19.77 -4.33
N GLN A 107 19.01 -19.22 -5.44
CA GLN A 107 20.44 -19.01 -5.65
C GLN A 107 20.71 -17.64 -6.26
N THR A 108 21.92 -17.15 -6.03
CA THR A 108 22.41 -15.86 -6.53
C THR A 108 23.74 -16.06 -7.24
N GLU A 109 23.90 -15.38 -8.36
CA GLU A 109 25.12 -15.31 -9.16
C GLU A 109 25.45 -13.85 -9.47
N SER A 110 26.62 -13.56 -10.04
CA SER A 110 27.08 -12.20 -10.32
C SER A 110 27.11 -11.86 -11.81
N ARG A 111 27.16 -10.55 -12.11
CA ARG A 111 27.31 -9.94 -13.45
C ARG A 111 26.03 -9.87 -14.28
N TRP A 112 25.08 -9.08 -13.79
CA TRP A 112 23.90 -8.64 -14.54
C TRP A 112 24.01 -7.17 -14.96
N GLY A 113 23.96 -6.91 -16.26
CA GLY A 113 24.19 -5.57 -16.82
C GLY A 113 22.92 -4.80 -17.17
N TYR A 114 23.02 -3.47 -17.17
CA TYR A 114 21.88 -2.54 -17.32
C TYR A 114 21.89 -1.70 -18.60
N SER A 115 22.64 -2.14 -19.62
CA SER A 115 22.69 -1.48 -20.93
C SER A 115 21.48 -1.79 -21.83
N GLY A 116 20.63 -2.74 -21.43
CA GLY A 116 19.52 -3.24 -22.23
C GLY A 116 18.15 -2.65 -21.84
N PRO A 117 17.06 -3.35 -22.23
CA PRO A 117 15.69 -2.99 -21.87
C PRO A 117 15.42 -3.02 -20.35
N THR A 118 14.17 -2.89 -19.95
CA THR A 118 13.76 -2.98 -18.54
C THR A 118 13.65 -4.43 -18.08
N ASP A 119 14.02 -4.76 -16.84
CA ASP A 119 13.77 -6.07 -16.26
C ASP A 119 12.29 -6.26 -15.93
N ARG A 120 11.70 -7.38 -16.35
CA ARG A 120 10.26 -7.62 -16.28
C ARG A 120 9.94 -9.06 -15.96
N ILE A 121 8.96 -9.28 -15.08
CA ILE A 121 8.41 -10.61 -14.79
C ILE A 121 6.89 -10.51 -14.62
N ARG A 122 6.14 -11.48 -15.14
CA ARG A 122 4.69 -11.56 -14.89
C ARG A 122 4.45 -12.29 -13.59
N PHE A 123 3.43 -11.88 -12.85
CA PHE A 123 2.98 -12.61 -11.68
C PHE A 123 1.46 -12.59 -11.53
N THR A 124 0.94 -13.61 -10.85
CA THR A 124 -0.40 -13.70 -10.31
C THR A 124 -0.32 -14.14 -8.84
N VAL A 125 -1.38 -13.89 -8.09
CA VAL A 125 -1.56 -14.33 -6.70
C VAL A 125 -2.94 -14.98 -6.55
N ASP A 126 -3.09 -15.91 -5.63
CA ASP A 126 -4.36 -16.60 -5.36
C ASP A 126 -5.29 -15.80 -4.44
N GLN A 127 -4.76 -14.85 -3.69
CA GLN A 127 -5.51 -13.94 -2.82
C GLN A 127 -5.17 -12.48 -3.07
N ARG A 128 -6.07 -11.58 -2.65
CA ARG A 128 -5.83 -10.14 -2.72
C ARG A 128 -4.65 -9.75 -1.84
N ILE A 129 -3.74 -8.96 -2.38
CA ILE A 129 -2.60 -8.38 -1.64
C ILE A 129 -2.39 -6.92 -2.02
N PHE A 130 -1.51 -6.25 -1.29
CA PHE A 130 -1.07 -4.90 -1.56
C PHE A 130 0.46 -4.87 -1.63
N VAL A 131 0.98 -4.69 -2.84
CA VAL A 131 2.43 -4.63 -3.08
C VAL A 131 2.93 -3.22 -2.76
N VAL A 132 3.95 -3.13 -1.93
CA VAL A 132 4.54 -1.87 -1.49
C VAL A 132 5.90 -1.59 -2.11
N GLY A 133 6.56 -2.61 -2.66
CA GLY A 133 7.85 -2.46 -3.32
C GLY A 133 8.41 -3.76 -3.87
N PHE A 134 9.59 -3.67 -4.46
CA PHE A 134 10.39 -4.82 -4.88
C PHE A 134 11.68 -4.88 -4.07
N GLY A 135 12.18 -6.09 -3.83
CA GLY A 135 13.58 -6.31 -3.51
C GLY A 135 14.34 -6.53 -4.81
N LEU A 136 15.46 -5.84 -4.98
CA LEU A 136 16.31 -5.84 -6.17
C LEU A 136 17.74 -6.18 -5.77
N TYR A 137 18.48 -6.91 -6.61
CA TYR A 137 19.90 -7.12 -6.33
C TYR A 137 20.72 -5.87 -6.65
N GLY A 138 21.79 -5.66 -5.88
CA GLY A 138 22.73 -4.56 -6.03
C GLY A 138 24.09 -4.99 -6.58
N SER A 139 25.02 -4.05 -6.58
CA SER A 139 26.39 -4.20 -7.08
C SER A 139 27.14 -5.33 -6.37
N TYR A 140 27.95 -6.08 -7.13
CA TYR A 140 28.92 -7.02 -6.56
C TYR A 140 30.34 -6.43 -6.45
N PHE A 141 30.53 -5.18 -6.88
CA PHE A 141 31.80 -4.45 -6.78
C PHE A 141 31.96 -3.69 -5.46
N GLY A 142 30.90 -3.62 -4.65
CA GLY A 142 30.87 -2.89 -3.38
C GLY A 142 29.70 -1.91 -3.28
N PRO A 143 29.66 -1.11 -2.21
CA PRO A 143 28.56 -0.20 -1.94
C PRO A 143 28.35 0.84 -3.04
N THR A 144 27.12 1.01 -3.49
CA THR A 144 26.75 2.03 -4.48
C THR A 144 25.25 2.33 -4.44
N GLU A 145 24.84 3.39 -5.12
CA GLU A 145 23.45 3.77 -5.29
C GLU A 145 22.98 3.46 -6.71
N TYR A 146 21.79 2.88 -6.84
CA TYR A 146 21.11 2.67 -8.11
C TYR A 146 19.93 3.63 -8.25
N GLU A 147 19.79 4.22 -9.45
CA GLU A 147 18.50 4.78 -9.86
C GLU A 147 17.60 3.66 -10.38
N VAL A 148 16.33 3.66 -9.99
CA VAL A 148 15.37 2.69 -10.48
C VAL A 148 14.00 3.30 -10.79
N HIS A 149 13.43 2.91 -11.92
CA HIS A 149 12.03 3.16 -12.24
C HIS A 149 11.21 1.86 -12.09
N LEU A 150 10.33 1.85 -11.10
CA LEU A 150 9.46 0.72 -10.75
C LEU A 150 8.10 0.90 -11.39
N GLN A 151 7.51 -0.17 -11.90
CA GLN A 151 6.10 -0.21 -12.32
C GLN A 151 5.45 -1.55 -12.00
N ILE A 152 4.16 -1.50 -11.70
CA ILE A 152 3.24 -2.65 -11.78
C ILE A 152 2.22 -2.35 -12.86
N ILE A 153 2.09 -3.24 -13.83
CA ILE A 153 1.26 -3.04 -15.02
C ILE A 153 0.24 -4.18 -15.12
N HIS A 154 -1.04 -3.84 -15.22
CA HIS A 154 -2.09 -4.82 -15.45
C HIS A 154 -1.94 -5.43 -16.86
N LEU A 155 -1.83 -6.77 -16.96
CA LEU A 155 -1.41 -7.42 -18.20
C LEU A 155 -2.42 -7.25 -19.34
N ALA A 156 -3.73 -7.37 -19.06
CA ALA A 156 -4.76 -7.30 -20.10
C ALA A 156 -4.97 -5.86 -20.61
N THR A 157 -5.24 -4.92 -19.70
CA THR A 157 -5.53 -3.51 -20.02
C THR A 157 -4.29 -2.67 -20.32
N LYS A 158 -3.09 -3.17 -20.02
CA LYS A 158 -1.81 -2.42 -20.09
C LYS A 158 -1.77 -1.17 -19.20
N LYS A 159 -2.73 -0.98 -18.30
CA LYS A 159 -2.77 0.14 -17.36
C LYS A 159 -1.63 0.01 -16.35
N VAL A 160 -0.90 1.10 -16.13
CA VAL A 160 0.06 1.21 -15.01
C VAL A 160 -0.73 1.37 -13.72
N CYS A 161 -0.65 0.38 -12.83
CA CYS A 161 -1.35 0.35 -11.54
C CYS A 161 -0.56 1.09 -10.45
N GLY A 162 0.76 1.08 -10.53
CA GLY A 162 1.65 1.81 -9.65
C GLY A 162 2.98 2.09 -10.34
N SER A 163 3.60 3.21 -10.00
CA SER A 163 4.84 3.68 -10.60
C SER A 163 5.62 4.53 -9.61
N ASN A 164 6.94 4.38 -9.59
CA ASN A 164 7.82 5.29 -8.85
C ASN A 164 9.21 5.33 -9.49
N THR A 165 9.81 6.52 -9.56
CA THR A 165 11.24 6.68 -9.84
C THR A 165 11.90 7.03 -8.52
N THR A 166 12.85 6.20 -8.09
CA THR A 166 13.50 6.32 -6.78
C THR A 166 14.92 5.78 -6.85
N THR A 167 15.63 5.81 -5.73
CA THR A 167 16.96 5.21 -5.59
C THR A 167 16.96 4.17 -4.49
N PHE A 168 17.94 3.28 -4.52
CA PHE A 168 18.27 2.41 -3.40
C PHE A 168 19.78 2.26 -3.29
N CYS A 169 20.28 2.14 -2.06
CA CYS A 169 21.68 1.84 -1.79
C CYS A 169 21.85 0.34 -1.57
N CYS A 170 22.91 -0.21 -2.14
CA CYS A 170 23.41 -1.54 -1.80
C CYS A 170 24.77 -1.43 -1.11
N ASP A 171 25.16 -2.46 -0.37
CA ASP A 171 26.40 -2.53 0.40
C ASP A 171 27.44 -3.49 -0.21
N GLY A 172 27.12 -4.14 -1.32
CA GLY A 172 28.00 -5.09 -2.00
C GLY A 172 27.70 -6.57 -1.71
N THR A 173 26.77 -6.86 -0.79
CA THR A 173 26.32 -8.24 -0.55
C THR A 173 25.38 -8.73 -1.65
N ASP A 174 25.15 -10.04 -1.67
CA ASP A 174 24.19 -10.71 -2.54
C ASP A 174 22.75 -10.65 -2.01
N ASP A 175 22.49 -9.80 -1.01
CA ASP A 175 21.15 -9.53 -0.48
C ASP A 175 20.27 -8.77 -1.48
N THR A 176 18.98 -8.70 -1.15
CA THR A 176 18.01 -7.90 -1.90
C THR A 176 17.76 -6.56 -1.20
N PHE A 177 17.87 -5.47 -1.95
CA PHE A 177 17.69 -4.11 -1.46
C PHE A 177 16.34 -3.56 -1.89
N ARG A 178 15.73 -2.76 -1.03
CA ARG A 178 14.33 -2.37 -1.16
C ARG A 178 14.18 -1.14 -2.04
N ALA A 179 13.29 -1.23 -3.02
CA ALA A 179 12.82 -0.10 -3.80
C ALA A 179 11.29 -0.01 -3.72
N MET A 180 10.77 1.10 -3.21
CA MET A 180 9.38 1.21 -2.76
C MET A 180 8.52 2.03 -3.73
N PHE A 181 7.24 1.70 -3.83
CA PHE A 181 6.22 2.56 -4.43
C PHE A 181 5.84 3.69 -3.47
N LYS A 182 5.28 4.80 -3.99
CA LYS A 182 4.78 5.90 -3.17
C LYS A 182 3.56 5.50 -2.34
N GLU A 183 2.74 4.62 -2.90
CA GLU A 183 1.52 4.11 -2.28
C GLU A 183 1.43 2.60 -2.55
N PRO A 184 0.80 1.82 -1.66
CA PRO A 184 0.56 0.40 -1.89
C PRO A 184 -0.28 0.16 -3.16
N VAL A 185 0.14 -0.78 -3.99
CA VAL A 185 -0.54 -1.16 -5.22
C VAL A 185 -1.40 -2.39 -4.97
N GLU A 186 -2.71 -2.25 -5.15
CA GLU A 186 -3.65 -3.35 -5.01
C GLU A 186 -3.51 -4.38 -6.14
N ILE A 187 -3.33 -5.64 -5.76
CA ILE A 187 -3.25 -6.79 -6.65
C ILE A 187 -4.44 -7.70 -6.38
N LEU A 188 -5.24 -7.94 -7.42
CA LEU A 188 -6.42 -8.78 -7.35
C LEU A 188 -6.04 -10.26 -7.57
N PRO A 189 -6.75 -11.19 -6.90
CA PRO A 189 -6.51 -12.61 -7.07
C PRO A 189 -6.75 -13.04 -8.52
N ASN A 190 -5.96 -14.01 -8.98
CA ASN A 190 -6.02 -14.62 -10.31
C ASN A 190 -5.96 -13.62 -11.49
N THR A 191 -5.45 -12.41 -11.22
CA THR A 191 -5.27 -11.36 -12.23
C THR A 191 -3.79 -11.23 -12.54
N SER A 192 -3.45 -11.20 -13.82
CA SER A 192 -2.05 -11.15 -14.27
C SER A 192 -1.51 -9.72 -14.30
N TYR A 193 -0.38 -9.52 -13.65
CA TYR A 193 0.36 -8.26 -13.63
C TYR A 193 1.79 -8.46 -14.15
N ILE A 194 2.43 -7.37 -14.55
CA ILE A 194 3.86 -7.32 -14.86
C ILE A 194 4.52 -6.46 -13.77
N ALA A 195 5.46 -7.05 -13.02
CA ALA A 195 6.44 -6.31 -12.23
C ALA A 195 7.58 -5.87 -13.17
N SER A 196 7.96 -4.61 -13.08
CA SER A 196 8.91 -3.99 -14.00
C SER A 196 9.86 -3.08 -13.22
N ALA A 197 11.16 -3.24 -13.42
CA ALA A 197 12.19 -2.43 -12.77
C ALA A 197 13.26 -2.05 -13.79
N LYS A 198 13.40 -0.76 -14.08
CA LYS A 198 14.46 -0.23 -14.95
C LYS A 198 15.55 0.36 -14.09
N LEU A 199 16.63 -0.39 -13.88
CA LEU A 199 17.76 0.05 -13.09
C LEU A 199 18.77 0.82 -13.96
N LYS A 200 19.49 1.74 -13.34
CA LYS A 200 20.72 2.34 -13.86
C LYS A 200 21.76 2.31 -12.77
N GLY A 201 22.92 1.75 -13.10
CA GLY A 201 24.05 1.61 -12.20
C GLY A 201 25.05 0.59 -12.76
N THR A 202 26.00 0.17 -11.94
CA THR A 202 27.01 -0.85 -12.28
C THR A 202 26.37 -2.23 -12.43
N ASP A 203 27.11 -3.22 -12.95
CA ASP A 203 26.63 -4.60 -12.96
C ASP A 203 26.32 -5.08 -11.53
N SER A 204 25.27 -5.89 -11.38
CA SER A 204 24.79 -6.39 -10.09
C SER A 204 24.90 -7.91 -9.97
N TYR A 205 24.54 -8.43 -8.80
CA TYR A 205 24.08 -9.81 -8.69
C TYR A 205 22.76 -10.05 -9.44
N TYR A 206 22.43 -11.31 -9.68
CA TYR A 206 21.14 -11.76 -10.18
C TYR A 206 20.78 -13.13 -9.60
N GLY A 207 19.50 -13.45 -9.61
CA GLY A 207 19.04 -14.74 -9.08
C GLY A 207 19.04 -15.81 -10.15
N THR A 208 19.19 -17.06 -9.73
CA THR A 208 19.14 -18.25 -10.59
C THR A 208 18.26 -19.34 -9.99
N LYS A 209 17.93 -20.36 -10.78
CA LYS A 209 17.05 -21.48 -10.40
C LYS A 209 15.67 -21.03 -9.92
N GLY A 210 15.15 -19.99 -10.54
CA GLY A 210 13.93 -19.35 -10.14
C GLY A 210 12.71 -20.27 -10.19
N LEU A 211 11.81 -20.06 -9.24
CA LEU A 211 10.66 -20.89 -8.99
C LEU A 211 9.42 -20.30 -9.68
N ARG A 212 8.77 -21.11 -10.52
CA ARG A 212 7.51 -20.73 -11.17
C ARG A 212 6.38 -20.51 -10.17
N ARG A 213 6.42 -21.19 -9.03
CA ARG A 213 5.40 -21.10 -7.98
C ARG A 213 6.09 -21.02 -6.63
N VAL A 214 5.72 -20.03 -5.83
CA VAL A 214 6.25 -19.83 -4.48
C VAL A 214 5.07 -19.65 -3.53
N THR A 215 5.12 -20.32 -2.39
CA THR A 215 4.10 -20.19 -1.34
C THR A 215 4.72 -19.47 -0.15
N VAL A 216 4.09 -18.40 0.31
CA VAL A 216 4.52 -17.63 1.47
C VAL A 216 3.57 -17.93 2.63
N ASP A 217 4.11 -18.45 3.73
CA ASP A 217 3.35 -18.67 4.97
C ASP A 217 3.13 -17.33 5.69
N CYS A 218 1.90 -17.11 6.15
CA CYS A 218 1.48 -15.87 6.81
C CYS A 218 1.26 -16.12 8.32
N ASN A 219 1.23 -15.04 9.11
CA ASN A 219 1.20 -15.11 10.58
C ASN A 219 -0.02 -15.84 11.20
N ASN A 220 -1.00 -16.26 10.40
CA ASN A 220 -2.25 -16.86 10.85
C ASN A 220 -2.48 -18.28 10.28
N GLY A 221 -1.46 -18.88 9.66
CA GLY A 221 -1.59 -20.15 8.94
C GLY A 221 -2.17 -20.02 7.53
N GLU A 222 -2.59 -18.81 7.14
CA GLU A 222 -2.91 -18.46 5.76
C GLU A 222 -1.65 -18.52 4.88
N LYS A 223 -1.84 -18.77 3.59
CA LYS A 223 -0.76 -18.89 2.62
C LYS A 223 -1.08 -18.08 1.38
N VAL A 224 -0.10 -17.33 0.88
CA VAL A 224 -0.20 -16.65 -0.42
C VAL A 224 0.61 -17.43 -1.43
N VAL A 225 0.00 -17.82 -2.53
CA VAL A 225 0.69 -18.48 -3.64
C VAL A 225 0.93 -17.48 -4.75
N PHE A 226 2.20 -17.21 -5.03
CA PHE A 226 2.64 -16.48 -6.20
C PHE A 226 2.91 -17.46 -7.34
N GLN A 227 2.50 -17.08 -8.55
CA GLN A 227 2.91 -17.76 -9.77
C GLN A 227 3.61 -16.77 -10.69
N PHE A 228 4.83 -17.11 -11.11
CA PHE A 228 5.65 -16.29 -11.98
C PHE A 228 5.66 -16.84 -13.41
N SER A 229 5.61 -15.93 -14.39
CA SER A 229 5.70 -16.31 -15.81
C SER A 229 6.48 -15.27 -16.61
N TYR A 230 6.94 -15.67 -17.79
CA TYR A 230 7.77 -14.84 -18.65
C TYR A 230 7.05 -13.56 -19.12
N ALA A 231 7.76 -12.44 -19.08
CA ALA A 231 7.32 -11.15 -19.64
C ALA A 231 8.22 -10.73 -20.81
N ALA A 232 7.65 -10.49 -22.00
CA ALA A 232 8.41 -10.04 -23.17
C ALA A 232 8.93 -8.60 -23.06
N GLY A 233 9.91 -8.25 -23.89
CA GLY A 233 10.55 -6.93 -23.91
C GLY A 233 11.33 -6.67 -22.63
N ASN A 234 12.17 -7.64 -22.25
CA ASN A 234 12.91 -7.65 -21.00
C ASN A 234 14.43 -7.59 -21.22
N ASN A 235 15.18 -7.38 -20.14
CA ASN A 235 16.64 -7.33 -20.11
C ASN A 235 17.32 -8.69 -19.82
N GLY A 236 16.70 -9.80 -20.24
CA GLY A 236 17.14 -11.16 -19.94
C GLY A 236 16.43 -11.81 -18.75
N THR A 237 15.72 -11.04 -17.92
CA THR A 237 14.97 -11.60 -16.78
C THR A 237 13.91 -12.61 -17.25
N SER A 238 13.94 -13.80 -16.67
CA SER A 238 13.04 -14.93 -16.94
C SER A 238 12.45 -15.47 -15.63
N VAL A 239 11.70 -16.58 -15.71
CA VAL A 239 11.25 -17.26 -14.49
C VAL A 239 12.44 -17.87 -13.77
N GLU A 240 13.44 -18.32 -14.54
CA GLU A 240 14.60 -19.08 -14.10
C GLU A 240 15.73 -18.19 -13.60
N ASP A 241 15.93 -17.00 -14.19
CA ASP A 241 17.08 -16.13 -13.91
C ASP A 241 16.75 -14.63 -13.95
N GLY A 242 17.58 -13.81 -13.29
CA GLY A 242 17.63 -12.35 -13.48
C GLY A 242 17.24 -11.51 -12.27
N GLN A 243 16.65 -10.34 -12.53
CA GLN A 243 16.29 -9.31 -11.56
C GLN A 243 14.87 -9.49 -10.99
N ILE A 244 14.49 -8.58 -10.08
CA ILE A 244 13.22 -8.64 -9.32
C ILE A 244 13.13 -9.97 -8.56
N PRO A 245 14.10 -10.26 -7.67
CA PRO A 245 14.06 -11.45 -6.81
C PRO A 245 12.83 -11.44 -5.91
N ALA A 246 12.45 -10.26 -5.41
CA ALA A 246 11.46 -10.19 -4.35
C ALA A 246 10.34 -9.18 -4.60
N ILE A 247 9.13 -9.54 -4.15
CA ILE A 247 7.98 -8.65 -4.06
C ILE A 247 7.63 -8.49 -2.58
N ILE A 248 7.55 -7.24 -2.13
CA ILE A 248 7.26 -6.86 -0.74
C ILE A 248 5.79 -6.46 -0.67
N PHE A 249 5.02 -7.08 0.22
CA PHE A 249 3.58 -6.93 0.25
C PHE A 249 2.96 -7.10 1.64
N TYR A 250 1.69 -6.76 1.72
CA TYR A 250 0.80 -7.06 2.84
C TYR A 250 -0.49 -7.71 2.32
N ILE A 251 -1.26 -8.30 3.22
CA ILE A 251 -2.58 -8.90 2.97
C ILE A 251 -3.67 -7.93 3.44
#